data_AF-A0A945D1N0-F1
#
_entry.id   AF-A0A945D1N0-F1
#
_cell.length_a   1.000
_cell.length_b   1.000
_cell.length_c   1.000
_cell.angle_alpha   90.00
_cell.angle_beta   90.00
_cell.angle_gamma   90.00
#
_symmetry.space_group_name_H-M   'P 1'
#
loop_
_entity.id
_entity.type
_entity.pdbx_description
1 polymer ?
#
loop_
_entity_poly.entity_id
_entity_poly.type
_entity_poly.pdbx_seq_one_letter_code
_entity_poly.pdbx_strand_id
1 'polypeptide(L)' 'MNTHLENLGLEPLVSSDVAMAVAGWKSQTTLLTAIKSGKFPQPDRVDGRIRRWFPSTLRHWQNNQSRTAA' A
#
# COMPACT_ATOMS: atom_id res chain seq x y z
N MET A 1 -4.62 -6.51 -17.52
CA MET A 1 -4.81 -5.65 -16.33
C MET A 1 -4.85 -4.21 -16.81
N ASN A 2 -5.88 -3.47 -16.40
CA ASN A 2 -6.37 -2.23 -17.04
C ASN A 2 -5.45 -1.02 -16.82
N THR A 3 -4.47 -0.83 -17.69
CA THR A 3 -3.61 0.37 -17.78
C THR A 3 -4.38 1.66 -18.11
N HIS A 4 -5.62 1.56 -18.58
CA HIS A 4 -6.46 2.71 -18.93
C HIS A 4 -7.02 3.48 -17.70
N LEU A 5 -7.11 2.86 -16.52
CA LEU A 5 -7.63 3.52 -15.32
C LEU A 5 -6.58 4.37 -14.60
N GLU A 6 -5.30 3.99 -14.70
CA GLU A 6 -4.18 4.75 -14.13
C GLU A 6 -4.06 6.14 -14.81
N ASN A 7 -4.34 6.24 -16.11
CA ASN A 7 -4.29 7.51 -16.86
C ASN A 7 -5.45 8.49 -16.60
N LEU A 8 -6.53 8.04 -15.93
CA LEU A 8 -7.70 8.88 -15.63
C LEU A 8 -7.69 9.42 -14.18
N GLY A 9 -6.67 9.11 -13.37
CA GLY A 9 -6.65 9.45 -11.95
C GLY A 9 -7.72 8.72 -11.12
N LEU A 10 -8.29 7.65 -11.67
CA LEU A 10 -9.34 6.83 -11.05
C LEU A 10 -8.77 5.51 -10.52
N GLU A 11 -7.59 5.56 -9.89
CA GLU A 11 -7.04 4.38 -9.23
C GLU A 11 -7.94 3.98 -8.05
N PRO A 12 -8.58 2.79 -8.10
CA PRO A 12 -9.42 2.36 -6.99
C PRO A 12 -8.54 2.10 -5.77
N LEU A 13 -8.87 2.80 -4.69
CA LEU A 13 -8.24 2.62 -3.39
C LEU A 13 -8.41 1.18 -2.90
N VAL A 14 -7.31 0.54 -2.52
CA VAL A 14 -7.28 -0.85 -2.03
C VAL A 14 -7.27 -0.91 -0.50
N SER A 15 -7.80 -2.01 0.05
CA SER A 15 -7.91 -2.22 1.49
C SER A 15 -6.58 -2.61 2.15
N SER A 16 -6.58 -2.64 3.48
CA SER A 16 -5.47 -3.15 4.29
C SER A 16 -5.11 -4.61 3.95
N ASP A 17 -6.06 -5.43 3.53
CA ASP A 17 -5.79 -6.84 3.18
C ASP A 17 -4.92 -6.95 1.94
N VAL A 18 -5.20 -6.12 0.92
CA VAL A 18 -4.38 -6.05 -0.29
C VAL A 18 -2.99 -5.49 0.05
N ALA A 19 -2.92 -4.44 0.87
CA ALA A 19 -1.65 -3.87 1.31
C ALA A 19 -0.79 -4.90 2.07
N MET A 20 -1.40 -5.71 2.95
CA MET A 20 -0.73 -6.81 3.63
C MET A 20 -0.25 -7.90 2.68
N ALA A 21 -1.07 -8.29 1.70
CA ALA A 21 -0.69 -9.27 0.70
C ALA A 21 0.52 -8.81 -0.13
N VAL A 22 0.54 -7.54 -0.57
CA VAL A 22 1.70 -6.95 -1.27
C VAL A 22 2.96 -6.95 -0.41
N ALA A 23 2.82 -6.68 0.89
CA ALA A 23 3.94 -6.68 1.83
C ALA A 23 4.36 -8.09 2.29
N GLY A 24 3.61 -9.15 1.95
CA GLY A 24 3.84 -10.51 2.44
C GLY A 24 3.51 -10.70 3.92
N TRP A 25 2.66 -9.85 4.50
CA TRP A 25 2.30 -9.89 5.93
C TRP A 25 0.96 -10.59 6.15
N LYS A 26 0.85 -11.31 7.27
CA LYS A 26 -0.38 -12.04 7.65
C LYS A 26 -1.14 -11.37 8.81
N SER A 27 -0.63 -10.28 9.36
CA SER A 27 -1.16 -9.65 10.57
C SER A 27 -1.34 -8.15 10.39
N GLN A 28 -2.55 -7.68 10.73
CA GLN A 28 -2.89 -6.26 10.73
C GLN A 28 -2.06 -5.49 11.76
N THR A 29 -1.70 -6.11 12.89
CA THR A 29 -0.81 -5.50 13.89
C THR A 29 0.56 -5.22 13.30
N THR A 30 1.10 -6.13 12.48
CA THR A 30 2.38 -5.92 11.78
C THR A 30 2.29 -4.74 10.83
N LEU A 31 1.22 -4.66 10.03
CA LEU A 31 0.96 -3.53 9.14
C LEU A 31 0.92 -2.20 9.91
N LEU A 32 0.17 -2.13 11.01
CA LEU A 32 0.03 -0.91 11.82
C LEU A 32 1.36 -0.48 12.44
N THR A 33 2.14 -1.43 12.96
CA THR A 33 3.47 -1.16 13.51
C THR A 33 4.44 -0.68 12.43
N ALA A 34 4.38 -1.27 11.22
CA ALA A 34 5.21 -0.85 10.10
C ALA A 34 4.86 0.57 9.61
N ILE A 35 3.58 0.92 9.56
CA ILE A 35 3.13 2.29 9.26
C ILE A 35 3.66 3.27 10.31
N LYS A 36 3.50 2.95 11.61
CA LYS A 36 3.96 3.81 12.71
C LYS A 36 5.48 3.99 12.73
N SER A 37 6.23 2.96 12.37
CA SER A 37 7.70 2.98 12.32
C SER A 37 8.27 3.53 11.01
N GLY A 38 7.41 3.96 10.07
CA GLY A 38 7.84 4.49 8.77
C GLY A 38 8.38 3.45 7.79
N LYS A 39 8.25 2.15 8.12
CA LYS A 39 8.69 1.03 7.26
C LYS A 39 7.67 0.70 6.16
N PHE A 40 6.45 1.22 6.27
CA PHE A 40 5.38 1.08 5.28
C PHE A 40 4.74 2.45 5.01
N PRO A 41 4.26 2.73 3.77
CA PRO A 41 3.62 4.00 3.46
C PRO A 41 2.40 4.25 4.33
N GLN A 42 2.21 5.53 4.69
CA GLN A 42 0.95 5.99 5.28
C GLN A 42 -0.21 5.72 4.31
N PRO A 43 -1.41 5.45 4.82
CA PRO A 43 -2.59 5.31 3.96
C PRO A 43 -2.89 6.62 3.23
N ASP A 44 -3.17 6.52 1.94
CA ASP A 44 -3.61 7.65 1.10
C ASP A 44 -5.00 8.14 1.54
N ARG A 45 -5.81 7.26 2.13
CA ARG A 45 -7.10 7.62 2.71
C ARG A 45 -7.42 6.84 3.98
N VAL A 46 -8.02 7.52 4.95
CA VAL A 46 -8.55 6.93 6.18
C VAL A 46 -10.04 7.25 6.31
N ASP A 47 -10.88 6.23 6.18
CA ASP A 47 -12.33 6.32 6.39
C ASP A 47 -12.67 5.67 7.74
N GLY A 48 -12.68 6.48 8.80
CA GLY A 48 -12.85 5.99 10.17
C GLY A 48 -11.71 5.07 10.60
N ARG A 49 -11.99 3.77 10.76
CA ARG A 49 -10.96 2.76 11.11
C ARG A 49 -10.34 2.08 9.89
N ILE A 50 -10.90 2.31 8.70
CA ILE A 50 -10.47 1.66 7.46
C ILE A 50 -9.36 2.49 6.82
N ARG A 51 -8.24 1.84 6.52
CA ARG A 51 -7.09 2.44 5.84
C ARG A 51 -7.06 1.95 4.41
N ARG A 52 -6.85 2.85 3.48
CA ARG A 52 -6.78 2.54 2.06
C ARG A 52 -5.57 3.20 1.40
N TRP A 53 -5.07 2.54 0.36
CA TRP A 53 -3.92 2.98 -0.41
C TRP A 53 -4.24 3.01 -1.90
N PHE A 54 -3.55 3.87 -2.64
CA PHE A 54 -3.46 3.74 -4.07
C PHE A 54 -2.54 2.56 -4.43
N PRO A 55 -2.88 1.77 -5.47
CA PRO A 55 -1.97 0.77 -6.02
C PRO A 55 -0.59 1.34 -6.39
N SER A 56 -0.54 2.56 -6.91
CA SER A 56 0.71 3.27 -7.22
C SER A 56 1.59 3.48 -5.98
N THR A 57 1.02 3.95 -4.86
CA THR A 57 1.75 4.09 -3.58
C THR A 57 2.39 2.78 -3.13
N LEU A 58 1.64 1.67 -3.21
CA LEU A 58 2.15 0.35 -2.86
C LEU A 58 3.24 -0.14 -3.82
N ARG A 59 3.07 0.09 -5.12
CA ARG A 59 4.05 -0.27 -6.16
C ARG A 59 5.36 0.51 -5.98
N HIS A 60 5.29 1.81 -5.70
CA HIS A 60 6.46 2.64 -5.42
C HIS A 60 7.21 2.16 -4.17
N TRP A 61 6.49 1.84 -3.10
CA TRP A 61 7.09 1.25 -1.91
C TRP A 61 7.80 -0.08 -2.25
N GLN A 62 7.13 -0.99 -2.96
CA GLN A 62 7.72 -2.27 -3.34
C GLN A 62 9.00 -2.11 -4.17
N ASN A 63 8.98 -1.20 -5.16
CA ASN A 63 10.16 -0.88 -5.98
C ASN A 63 11.32 -0.32 -5.14
N ASN A 64 11.02 0.49 -4.12
CA ASN A 64 12.04 1.01 -3.20
C ASN A 64 12.63 -0.07 -2.30
N GLN A 65 11.82 -1.05 -1.86
CA GLN A 65 12.34 -2.21 -1.12
C GLN A 65 13.32 -3.01 -1.97
N SER A 66 12.99 -3.25 -3.25
CA SER A 66 13.86 -3.98 -4.18
C SER A 66 15.16 -3.25 -4.51
N ARG A 67 15.15 -1.91 -4.59
CA ARG A 67 16.38 -1.11 -4.81
C ARG A 67 17.30 -1.06 -3.59
N THR A 68 16.77 -1.27 -2.39
CA THR A 68 17.56 -1.28 -1.15
C THR A 68 18.22 -2.64 -0.88
N ALA A 69 17.76 -3.70 -1.56
CA ALA A 69 18.28 -5.06 -1.43
C ALA A 69 19.40 -5.40 -2.44
N ALA A 70 19.82 -4.44 -3.26
CA ALA A 70 20.90 -4.56 -4.25
C ALA A 70 22.10 -3.71 -3.82
#